data_AF-A0A423H1L0-F1
#
_entry.id   AF-A0A423H1L0-F1
#
_cell.length_a   1.000
_cell.length_b   1.000
_cell.length_c   1.000
_cell.angle_alpha   90.00
_cell.angle_beta   90.00
_cell.angle_gamma   90.00
#
_symmetry.space_group_name_H-M   'P 1'
#
loop_
_entity.id
_entity.type
_entity.pdbx_description
1 polymer ?
#
loop_
_entity_poly.entity_id
_entity_poly.type
_entity_poly.pdbx_seq_one_letter_code
_entity_poly.pdbx_strand_id
1 'polypeptide(L)'
;MKRFVLLNAQGEPIDSAEPGQMGGHRRSRIYGRLDCPAALRAIARGGYVAHRVFFADETTACDAGYRPCAVCLPLAYAEWKKAAHQ
;
A
#
# COMPACT_ATOMS: atom_id res chain seq x y z
N MET A 1 19.28 -4.40 -15.09
CA MET A 1 17.84 -4.12 -14.89
C MET A 1 17.61 -3.85 -13.42
N LYS A 2 16.89 -2.78 -13.06
CA LYS A 2 16.50 -2.56 -11.66
C LYS A 2 15.41 -3.58 -11.31
N ARG A 3 15.62 -4.36 -10.27
CA ARG A 3 14.61 -5.28 -9.72
C ARG A 3 13.94 -4.59 -8.55
N PHE A 4 12.63 -4.63 -8.51
CA PHE A 4 11.83 -4.09 -7.43
C PHE A 4 11.14 -5.23 -6.70
N VAL A 5 11.08 -5.15 -5.37
CA VAL A 5 10.36 -6.13 -4.56
C VAL A 5 8.96 -5.59 -4.30
N LEU A 6 7.95 -6.25 -4.86
CA LEU A 6 6.53 -5.95 -4.64
C LEU A 6 5.92 -7.00 -3.74
N LEU A 7 4.79 -6.71 -3.10
CA LEU A 7 3.97 -7.73 -2.47
C LEU A 7 2.89 -8.23 -3.43
N ASN A 8 2.71 -9.54 -3.51
CA ASN A 8 1.60 -10.17 -4.22
C ASN A 8 0.31 -10.13 -3.37
N ALA A 9 -0.79 -10.65 -3.94
CA ALA A 9 -2.09 -10.77 -3.29
C ALA A 9 -2.08 -11.66 -2.03
N GLN A 10 -1.06 -12.50 -1.86
CA GLN A 10 -0.87 -13.35 -0.68
C GLN A 10 -0.04 -12.65 0.40
N GLY A 11 0.44 -11.42 0.15
CA GLY A 11 1.31 -10.68 1.06
C GLY A 11 2.77 -11.16 1.06
N GLU A 12 3.18 -11.88 0.02
CA GLU A 12 4.53 -12.41 -0.16
C GLU A 12 5.36 -11.50 -1.09
N PRO A 13 6.66 -11.31 -0.81
CA PRO A 13 7.54 -10.52 -1.65
C PRO A 13 7.84 -11.25 -2.97
N ILE A 14 7.59 -10.58 -4.09
CA ILE A 14 7.87 -11.03 -5.45
C ILE A 14 8.83 -10.06 -6.15
N ASP A 15 9.69 -10.59 -7.01
CA ASP A 15 10.53 -9.78 -7.90
C ASP A 15 9.70 -9.24 -9.07
N SER A 16 9.78 -7.94 -9.31
CA SER A 16 9.15 -7.26 -10.44
C SER A 16 10.15 -6.42 -11.21
N ALA A 17 9.92 -6.33 -12.52
CA ALA A 17 10.62 -5.38 -13.38
C ALA A 17 10.12 -3.94 -13.17
N GLU A 18 8.91 -3.78 -12.62
CA GLU A 18 8.27 -2.50 -12.40
C GLU A 18 8.24 -2.12 -10.91
N PRO A 19 8.36 -0.83 -10.57
CA PRO A 19 8.36 -0.34 -9.18
C PRO A 19 7.02 -0.48 -8.45
N GLY A 20 5.95 -0.85 -9.15
CA GLY A 20 4.59 -0.88 -8.61
C GLY A 20 3.91 0.49 -8.66
N GLN A 21 2.57 0.50 -8.77
CA GLN A 21 1.78 1.74 -8.86
C GLN A 21 1.32 2.23 -7.49
N MET A 22 1.22 1.31 -6.52
CA MET A 22 0.69 1.60 -5.19
C MET A 22 1.76 1.41 -4.12
N GLY A 23 1.74 2.26 -3.10
CA GLY A 23 2.64 2.19 -1.96
C GLY A 23 1.89 1.87 -0.69
N GLY A 24 2.51 1.12 0.22
CA GLY A 24 1.94 0.83 1.52
C GLY A 24 2.95 0.75 2.63
N HIS A 25 2.43 0.51 3.83
CA HIS A 25 3.22 0.39 5.05
C HIS A 25 2.92 -0.92 5.75
N ARG A 26 3.95 -1.76 5.86
CA ARG A 26 3.85 -3.15 6.34
C ARG A 26 3.25 -3.27 7.75
N ARG A 27 3.64 -2.38 8.67
CA ARG A 27 3.19 -2.45 10.08
C ARG A 27 1.74 -2.02 10.27
N SER A 28 1.32 -0.96 9.59
CA SER A 28 -0.06 -0.46 9.71
C SER A 28 -1.03 -1.12 8.74
N ARG A 29 -0.51 -1.96 7.83
CA ARG A 29 -1.24 -2.59 6.72
C ARG A 29 -2.12 -1.60 5.96
N ILE A 30 -1.55 -0.44 5.62
CA ILE A 30 -2.24 0.60 4.84
C ILE A 30 -1.61 0.64 3.47
N TYR A 31 -2.41 0.72 2.42
CA TYR A 31 -1.94 1.06 1.07
C TYR A 31 -2.55 2.39 0.63
N GLY A 32 -1.91 3.03 -0.35
CA GLY A 32 -2.36 4.26 -0.95
C GLY A 32 -1.50 4.65 -2.14
N ARG A 33 -1.76 5.84 -2.68
CA ARG A 33 -0.95 6.37 -3.76
C ARG A 33 0.44 6.80 -3.26
N LEU A 34 1.41 6.77 -4.17
CA LEU A 34 2.79 7.16 -3.89
C LEU A 34 2.94 8.66 -3.55
N ASP A 35 2.00 9.49 -3.99
CA ASP A 35 1.92 10.94 -3.76
C ASP A 35 1.09 11.32 -2.51
N CYS A 36 0.65 10.34 -1.72
CA CYS A 36 -0.26 10.59 -0.62
C CYS A 36 0.38 11.53 0.44
N PRO A 37 -0.27 12.65 0.81
CA PRO A 37 0.24 13.57 1.83
C PRO A 37 0.50 12.90 3.18
N ALA A 38 -0.30 11.90 3.54
CA ALA A 38 -0.10 11.12 4.76
C ALA A 38 1.17 10.26 4.69
N ALA A 39 1.47 9.67 3.53
CA ALA A 39 2.69 8.91 3.31
C ALA A 39 3.92 9.85 3.32
N LEU A 40 3.85 10.99 2.64
CA LEU A 40 4.90 12.01 2.64
C LEU A 40 5.22 12.51 4.05
N ARG A 41 4.18 12.83 4.85
CA ARG A 41 4.36 13.20 6.27
C ARG A 41 4.99 12.08 7.08
N ALA A 42 4.62 10.83 6.84
CA ALA A 42 5.21 9.70 7.55
C ALA A 42 6.68 9.48 7.18
N ILE A 43 7.03 9.64 5.90
CA ILE A 43 8.42 9.62 5.41
C ILE A 43 9.22 10.76 6.05
N ALA A 44 8.68 11.98 6.08
CA ALA A 44 9.32 13.14 6.69
C ALA A 44 9.60 12.95 8.19
N ARG A 45 8.79 12.16 8.91
CA ARG A 45 9.03 11.80 10.31
C ARG A 45 10.10 10.72 10.51
N GLY A 46 10.76 10.23 9.45
CA GLY A 46 11.93 9.35 9.52
C GLY A 46 11.66 7.87 9.85
N GLY A 47 10.52 7.53 10.44
CA GLY A 47 10.20 6.15 10.86
C GLY A 47 9.60 5.22 9.79
N TYR A 48 9.34 5.73 8.58
CA TYR A 48 8.44 5.06 7.61
C TYR A 48 9.16 4.29 6.48
N VAL A 49 10.43 4.61 6.21
CA VAL A 49 11.13 4.09 5.01
C VAL A 49 11.45 2.60 5.13
N ALA A 50 11.80 2.11 6.32
CA ALA A 50 12.19 0.71 6.53
C ALA A 50 11.06 -0.32 6.36
N HIS A 51 9.80 0.13 6.38
CA HIS A 51 8.63 -0.74 6.25
C HIS A 51 7.72 -0.34 5.09
N ARG A 52 8.26 0.44 4.15
CA ARG A 52 7.57 0.80 2.91
C ARG A 52 7.54 -0.43 2.00
N VAL A 53 6.34 -0.80 1.57
CA VAL A 53 6.09 -1.88 0.62
C VAL A 53 5.41 -1.31 -0.61
N PHE A 54 5.49 -2.02 -1.73
CA PHE A 54 4.90 -1.61 -3.00
C PHE A 54 4.04 -2.73 -3.55
N PHE A 55 3.01 -2.36 -4.30
CA PHE A 55 2.09 -3.30 -4.95
C PHE A 55 1.99 -2.95 -6.43
N ALA A 56 1.72 -3.97 -7.24
CA ALA A 56 1.49 -3.79 -8.67
C ALA A 56 0.30 -2.84 -8.90
N ASP A 57 -0.79 -3.08 -8.19
CA ASP A 57 -2.08 -2.39 -8.34
C ASP A 57 -2.85 -2.36 -7.00
N GLU A 58 -4.02 -1.69 -7.02
CA GLU A 58 -4.91 -1.58 -5.85
C GLU A 58 -5.52 -2.92 -5.43
N THR A 59 -5.90 -3.76 -6.39
CA THR A 59 -6.51 -5.08 -6.14
C THR A 59 -5.54 -5.99 -5.40
N THR A 60 -4.30 -6.06 -5.85
CA THR A 60 -3.22 -6.80 -5.19
C THR A 60 -3.04 -6.35 -3.74
N ALA A 61 -3.13 -5.05 -3.45
CA ALA A 61 -3.02 -4.52 -2.09
C ALA A 61 -4.22 -4.90 -1.22
N CYS A 62 -5.44 -4.82 -1.77
CA CYS A 62 -6.66 -5.27 -1.10
C CYS A 62 -6.61 -6.76 -0.76
N ASP A 63 -6.28 -7.61 -1.72
CA ASP A 63 -6.20 -9.06 -1.55
C ASP A 63 -5.13 -9.46 -0.54
N ALA A 64 -4.00 -8.73 -0.51
CA ALA A 64 -2.95 -8.89 0.49
C ALA A 64 -3.38 -8.48 1.92
N GLY A 65 -4.62 -8.04 2.12
CA GLY A 65 -5.19 -7.66 3.41
C GLY A 65 -4.74 -6.29 3.89
N TYR A 66 -4.35 -5.39 2.97
CA TYR A 66 -4.05 -4.00 3.30
C TYR A 66 -5.33 -3.17 3.16
N ARG A 67 -5.53 -2.24 4.09
CA ARG A 67 -6.64 -1.29 4.02
C ARG A 67 -6.27 -0.07 3.16
N PRO A 68 -7.19 0.46 2.37
CA PRO A 68 -7.01 1.73 1.67
C PRO A 68 -6.79 2.89 2.64
N CYS A 69 -6.01 3.88 2.21
CA CYS A 69 -5.79 5.10 2.96
C CYS A 69 -7.00 6.04 2.84
N ALA A 70 -7.63 6.37 3.97
CA ALA A 70 -8.77 7.30 4.03
C ALA A 70 -8.48 8.71 3.50
N VAL A 71 -7.21 9.11 3.36
CA VAL A 71 -6.81 10.45 2.90
C VAL A 71 -6.75 10.51 1.37
N CYS A 72 -6.01 9.60 0.74
CA CYS A 72 -5.86 9.61 -0.70
C CYS A 72 -6.96 8.81 -1.41
N LEU A 73 -7.49 7.76 -0.79
CA LEU A 73 -8.50 6.86 -1.36
C LEU A 73 -9.76 6.81 -0.49
N PRO A 74 -10.50 7.92 -0.35
CA PRO A 74 -11.68 7.97 0.51
C PRO A 74 -12.82 7.04 0.04
N LEU A 75 -12.97 6.85 -1.28
CA LEU A 75 -13.98 5.95 -1.87
C LEU A 75 -13.69 4.49 -1.53
N ALA A 76 -12.51 3.98 -1.91
CA ALA A 76 -12.08 2.62 -1.58
C ALA A 76 -12.10 2.39 -0.06
N TYR A 77 -11.74 3.39 0.75
CA TYR A 77 -11.87 3.32 2.21
C TYR A 77 -13.29 3.17 2.72
N ALA A 78 -14.24 3.89 2.13
CA ALA A 78 -15.66 3.72 2.47
C ALA A 78 -16.16 2.33 2.11
N GLU A 79 -15.76 1.77 0.96
CA GLU A 79 -16.12 0.41 0.53
C GLU A 79 -15.50 -0.64 1.44
N TRP A 80 -14.20 -0.54 1.73
CA TRP A 80 -13.52 -1.41 2.69
C TRP A 80 -14.20 -1.38 4.06
N LYS A 81 -14.60 -0.20 4.55
CA LYS A 81 -15.28 -0.07 5.84
C LYS A 81 -16.66 -0.72 5.84
N LYS A 82 -17.40 -0.67 4.73
CA LYS A 82 -18.69 -1.37 4.55
C LYS A 82 -18.51 -2.89 4.48
N ALA A 83 -17.44 -3.36 3.85
CA ALA A 83 -17.13 -4.79 3.77
C ALA A 83 -16.64 -5.36 5.11
N ALA A 84 -15.89 -4.58 5.90
CA ALA A 84 -15.30 -5.02 7.17
C ALA A 84 -16.25 -5.00 8.38
N HIS A 85 -17.52 -4.62 8.22
CA HIS A 85 -18.54 -4.54 9.29
C HIS A 85 -19.80 -5.38 8.98
N GLN A 86 -19.68 -6.37 8.09
CA GLN A 86 -20.73 -7.35 7.83
C GLN A 86 -20.51 -8.64 8.63
#